data_AF-A0A150NZQ4-F1
#
_entry.id   AF-A0A150NZQ4-F1
#
_cell.length_a   1.000
_cell.length_b   1.000
_cell.length_c   1.000
_cell.angle_alpha   90.00
_cell.angle_beta   90.00
_cell.angle_gamma   90.00
#
_symmetry.space_group_name_H-M   'P 1'
#
loop_
_entity.id
_entity.type
_entity.pdbx_description
1 polymer ?
#
loop_
_entity_poly.entity_id
_entity_poly.type
_entity_poly.pdbx_seq_one_letter_code
_entity_poly.pdbx_strand_id
1 'polypeptide(L)'
;MAEARGVTGPAFAEALDLASERLGGAVISANDEFFAPKENLLKASKPVFLEHEYTDRGKWMDGWETRRRRTPGFDWCLVRLGLPGILRGVVVDTAFFRGNYPEHCSIEACAARPDARVEELLNPRTHWVEILPRSPLAGDAQNAFAVSCPFRFTHLRLNIYPDGGVARLRVHGDAVPDFRRLDRAGAELDLAAAENGARVLSCSDMFFGVRHNLIMPGRAANMGEGWETRRRRGPGYDWALVALATQGEIHRIEVDTNHFKGNYPDSCMIEGIDAAGRPLSELAGAGDFREIVPQTKLQAHTRHLFEEELRAAGPFTHVRLNIYPDGGVSRLRIFGKATRSGAAEQRLRWLNALTDREAEAELRAACGASSWASQMAAARPFRDEEALHATASQVFARLGPEDWLEAFRAHPRIGETRPQAEAAEASATARRFSSQEQAGMSAAAEETREALARYNRAYDEKFGFIYIVCATGKSADEMLEMLRERIEHTPDEELHIAAEEQRKITEIRLKKLLWGA
;
A
#
# COMPACT_ATOMS: atom_id res chain seq x y z
N MET A 1 -1.37 -24.60 -33.09
CA MET A 1 -0.27 -25.15 -32.27
C MET A 1 -0.14 -24.28 -31.03
N ALA A 2 -0.88 -24.61 -29.97
CA ALA A 2 -0.75 -23.93 -28.68
C ALA A 2 0.28 -24.71 -27.87
N GLU A 3 1.50 -24.17 -27.79
CA GLU A 3 2.50 -24.68 -26.87
C GLU A 3 2.01 -24.46 -25.43
N ALA A 4 1.45 -25.51 -24.84
CA ALA A 4 1.59 -25.76 -23.41
C ALA A 4 3.07 -26.07 -23.14
N ARG A 5 3.91 -25.04 -23.16
CA ARG A 5 5.26 -25.10 -22.59
C ARG A 5 5.20 -24.33 -21.29
N GLY A 6 5.45 -25.02 -20.19
CA GLY A 6 5.95 -24.38 -18.98
C GLY A 6 7.27 -23.70 -19.33
N VAL A 7 7.20 -22.46 -19.82
CA VAL A 7 8.30 -21.53 -19.71
C VAL A 7 8.18 -21.05 -18.27
N THR A 8 8.98 -21.64 -17.38
CA THR A 8 9.18 -21.14 -16.02
C THR A 8 9.82 -19.77 -16.15
N GLY A 9 8.98 -18.74 -16.32
CA GLY A 9 9.38 -17.35 -16.13
C GLY A 9 9.90 -17.16 -14.70
N PRO A 10 10.57 -16.04 -14.42
CA PRO A 10 11.06 -15.80 -13.07
C PRO A 10 9.90 -15.79 -12.08
N ALA A 11 10.09 -16.36 -10.90
CA ALA A 11 9.03 -16.53 -9.89
C ALA A 11 8.33 -15.20 -9.53
N PHE A 12 9.03 -14.07 -9.61
CA PHE A 12 8.43 -12.76 -9.37
C PHE A 12 7.35 -12.38 -10.38
N ALA A 13 7.37 -12.90 -11.61
CA ALA A 13 6.41 -12.56 -12.66
C ALA A 13 5.00 -13.07 -12.35
N GLU A 14 4.88 -13.96 -11.36
CA GLU A 14 3.60 -14.38 -10.80
C GLU A 14 2.96 -13.35 -9.86
N ALA A 15 3.70 -12.36 -9.39
CA ALA A 15 3.16 -11.28 -8.59
C ALA A 15 2.38 -10.27 -9.44
N LEU A 16 1.57 -9.45 -8.78
CA LEU A 16 0.72 -8.45 -9.43
C LEU A 16 1.58 -7.40 -10.15
N ASP A 17 1.20 -7.01 -11.36
CA ASP A 17 1.82 -5.88 -12.07
C ASP A 17 1.30 -4.55 -11.51
N LEU A 18 2.05 -3.97 -10.57
CA LEU A 18 1.72 -2.73 -9.86
C LEU A 18 1.66 -1.51 -10.78
N ALA A 19 2.29 -1.54 -11.96
CA ALA A 19 2.28 -0.45 -12.92
C ALA A 19 1.14 -0.54 -13.95
N SER A 20 0.35 -1.62 -13.91
CA SER A 20 -0.72 -1.84 -14.89
C SER A 20 -1.71 -0.66 -14.95
N GLU A 21 -2.06 -0.26 -16.17
CA GLU A 21 -3.11 0.76 -16.40
C GLU A 21 -4.47 0.34 -15.79
N ARG A 22 -4.72 -0.98 -15.68
CA ARG A 22 -5.95 -1.54 -15.08
C ARG A 22 -6.04 -1.31 -13.57
N LEU A 23 -4.92 -0.94 -12.94
CA LEU A 23 -4.84 -0.50 -11.55
C LEU A 23 -4.72 1.03 -11.43
N GLY A 24 -4.84 1.76 -12.54
CA GLY A 24 -4.66 3.22 -12.57
C GLY A 24 -3.20 3.67 -12.70
N GLY A 25 -2.29 2.74 -13.05
CA GLY A 25 -0.91 3.06 -13.38
C GLY A 25 -0.84 3.98 -14.60
N ALA A 26 0.07 4.95 -14.56
CA ALA A 26 0.15 5.97 -15.59
C ALA A 26 1.59 6.39 -15.84
N VAL A 27 1.93 6.64 -17.09
CA VAL A 27 3.16 7.34 -17.44
C VAL A 27 2.89 8.84 -17.38
N ILE A 28 3.55 9.55 -16.46
CA ILE A 28 3.28 10.96 -16.18
C ILE A 28 4.04 11.87 -17.15
N SER A 29 5.28 11.51 -17.49
CA SER A 29 6.14 12.34 -18.32
C SER A 29 7.25 11.52 -18.94
N ALA A 30 7.73 11.92 -20.11
CA ALA A 30 8.98 11.46 -20.69
C ALA A 30 9.70 12.66 -21.32
N ASN A 31 11.02 12.59 -21.42
CA ASN A 31 11.78 13.67 -22.08
C ASN A 31 11.67 13.64 -23.60
N ASP A 32 11.32 12.50 -24.18
CA ASP A 32 11.06 12.32 -25.61
C ASP A 32 10.02 11.21 -25.81
N GLU A 33 9.18 11.33 -26.83
CA GLU A 33 8.19 10.34 -27.24
C GLU A 33 7.86 10.51 -28.74
N PHE A 34 8.88 10.84 -29.52
CA PHE A 34 8.68 11.28 -30.90
C PHE A 34 8.02 10.21 -31.76
N PHE A 35 8.55 8.98 -31.80
CA PHE A 35 8.08 7.94 -32.72
C PHE A 35 6.86 7.20 -32.19
N ALA A 36 6.81 6.94 -30.88
CA ALA A 36 5.69 6.22 -30.26
C ALA A 36 5.42 6.70 -28.83
N PRO A 37 4.13 6.81 -28.44
CA PRO A 37 3.72 7.45 -27.20
C PRO A 37 4.09 6.63 -25.96
N LYS A 38 4.54 7.31 -24.91
CA LYS A 38 5.02 6.68 -23.66
C LYS A 38 3.93 5.86 -22.94
N GLU A 39 2.65 6.21 -23.10
CA GLU A 39 1.51 5.55 -22.47
C GLU A 39 1.39 4.07 -22.86
N ASN A 40 1.92 3.68 -24.03
CA ASN A 40 1.91 2.29 -24.49
C ASN A 40 2.66 1.35 -23.54
N LEU A 41 3.62 1.85 -22.74
CA LEU A 41 4.42 1.03 -21.81
C LEU A 41 3.55 0.22 -20.83
N LEU A 42 2.45 0.79 -20.38
CA LEU A 42 1.63 0.24 -19.28
C LEU A 42 0.37 -0.47 -19.76
N LYS A 43 0.17 -0.56 -21.09
CA LYS A 43 -0.97 -1.27 -21.67
C LYS A 43 -1.02 -2.70 -21.20
N ALA A 44 -2.20 -3.18 -20.82
CA ALA A 44 -2.37 -4.56 -20.35
C ALA A 44 -2.21 -5.59 -21.49
N SER A 45 -2.54 -5.21 -22.72
CA SER A 45 -2.38 -6.07 -23.89
C SER A 45 -0.91 -6.35 -24.19
N LYS A 46 -0.65 -7.52 -24.81
CA LYS A 46 0.65 -7.80 -25.41
C LYS A 46 0.90 -6.80 -26.55
N PRO A 47 2.16 -6.39 -26.79
CA PRO A 47 2.53 -5.62 -27.96
C PRO A 47 2.04 -6.27 -29.24
N VAL A 48 1.68 -5.45 -30.24
CA VAL A 48 1.37 -5.92 -31.59
C VAL A 48 2.22 -5.18 -32.62
N PHE A 49 2.50 -5.85 -33.74
CA PHE A 49 3.17 -5.26 -34.89
C PHE A 49 2.22 -5.24 -36.09
N LEU A 50 1.97 -4.06 -36.62
CA LEU A 50 1.12 -3.86 -37.79
C LEU A 50 2.00 -3.55 -38.99
N GLU A 51 2.22 -4.54 -39.87
CA GLU A 51 3.25 -4.51 -40.92
C GLU A 51 3.15 -3.30 -41.87
N HIS A 52 1.94 -2.86 -42.19
CA HIS A 52 1.70 -1.78 -43.16
C HIS A 52 1.34 -0.43 -42.55
N GLU A 53 1.30 -0.31 -41.22
CA GLU A 53 0.91 0.94 -40.55
C GLU A 53 2.11 1.88 -40.30
N TYR A 54 1.91 3.15 -40.60
CA TYR A 54 2.86 4.25 -40.43
C TYR A 54 2.15 5.49 -39.89
N THR A 55 2.85 6.28 -39.10
CA THR A 55 2.41 7.60 -38.61
C THR A 55 3.10 8.70 -39.43
N ASP A 56 2.73 9.95 -39.18
CA ASP A 56 3.44 11.14 -39.70
C ASP A 56 4.89 11.23 -39.19
N ARG A 57 5.25 10.46 -38.16
CA ARG A 57 6.57 10.46 -37.53
C ARG A 57 7.41 9.23 -37.83
N GLY A 58 6.87 8.20 -38.48
CA GLY A 58 7.63 7.00 -38.84
C GLY A 58 6.80 5.72 -38.83
N LYS A 59 7.45 4.59 -38.56
CA LYS A 59 6.77 3.30 -38.41
C LYS A 59 5.86 3.37 -37.17
N TRP A 60 4.61 2.91 -37.29
CA TRP A 60 3.78 2.77 -36.10
C TRP A 60 4.31 1.63 -35.22
N MET A 61 4.54 1.93 -33.94
CA MET A 61 5.05 0.98 -32.94
C MET A 61 4.14 0.94 -31.72
N ASP A 62 3.79 -0.27 -31.25
CA ASP A 62 3.05 -0.46 -30.01
C ASP A 62 3.97 -0.47 -28.78
N GLY A 63 4.62 0.67 -28.56
CA GLY A 63 5.56 0.90 -27.47
C GLY A 63 5.82 2.38 -27.26
N TRP A 64 6.79 2.70 -26.41
CA TRP A 64 7.41 4.01 -26.30
C TRP A 64 8.68 4.02 -27.15
N GLU A 65 8.87 5.03 -28.00
CA GLU A 65 10.09 5.14 -28.82
C GLU A 65 10.52 6.60 -28.97
N THR A 66 11.80 6.85 -28.70
CA THR A 66 12.43 8.18 -28.71
C THR A 66 13.25 8.45 -29.97
N ARG A 67 13.54 9.73 -30.24
CA ARG A 67 14.50 10.11 -31.29
C ARG A 67 15.90 9.55 -31.02
N ARG A 68 16.59 9.19 -32.10
CA ARG A 68 18.03 8.89 -32.04
C ARG A 68 18.80 10.04 -31.41
N ARG A 69 19.51 9.76 -30.34
CA ARG A 69 20.29 10.74 -29.60
C ARG A 69 21.68 10.86 -30.22
N ARG A 70 22.11 12.12 -30.43
CA ARG A 70 23.43 12.46 -31.03
C ARG A 70 24.37 13.14 -30.04
N THR A 71 23.95 13.29 -28.79
CA THR A 71 24.68 13.92 -27.70
C THR A 71 24.76 12.95 -26.52
N PRO A 72 25.77 13.05 -25.64
CA PRO A 72 25.81 12.23 -24.43
C PRO A 72 24.51 12.35 -23.60
N GLY A 73 24.13 11.26 -22.93
CA GLY A 73 22.96 11.20 -22.07
C GLY A 73 22.11 9.96 -22.31
N PHE A 74 20.88 10.03 -21.82
CA PHE A 74 19.89 8.96 -21.88
C PHE A 74 18.49 9.57 -21.95
N ASP A 75 17.50 8.77 -22.35
CA ASP A 75 16.09 9.14 -22.29
C ASP A 75 15.42 8.51 -21.07
N TRP A 76 14.40 9.19 -20.55
CA TRP A 76 13.75 8.80 -19.31
C TRP A 76 12.24 8.94 -19.39
N CYS A 77 11.58 8.15 -18.56
CA CYS A 77 10.13 8.07 -18.44
C CYS A 77 9.74 7.96 -16.96
N LEU A 78 8.90 8.88 -16.48
CA LEU A 78 8.34 8.88 -15.13
C LEU A 78 7.02 8.14 -15.10
N VAL A 79 6.93 7.14 -14.24
CA VAL A 79 5.77 6.25 -14.09
C VAL A 79 5.21 6.37 -12.68
N ARG A 80 3.91 6.58 -12.55
CA ARG A 80 3.17 6.37 -11.31
C ARG A 80 2.62 4.96 -11.29
N LEU A 81 2.92 4.22 -10.24
CA LEU A 81 2.34 2.90 -10.03
C LEU A 81 0.83 3.03 -9.77
N GLY A 82 0.05 2.09 -10.29
CA GLY A 82 -1.38 2.01 -9.99
C GLY A 82 -1.62 1.67 -8.52
N LEU A 83 -0.85 0.71 -8.00
CA LEU A 83 -0.82 0.39 -6.58
C LEU A 83 0.58 0.61 -5.99
N PRO A 84 0.68 1.36 -4.89
CA PRO A 84 1.92 1.41 -4.12
C PRO A 84 2.30 0.05 -3.58
N GLY A 85 3.58 -0.32 -3.68
CA GLY A 85 3.99 -1.66 -3.27
C GLY A 85 5.48 -1.88 -3.24
N ILE A 86 5.84 -3.05 -2.73
CA ILE A 86 7.22 -3.55 -2.67
C ILE A 86 7.49 -4.30 -3.98
N LEU A 87 8.52 -3.89 -4.70
CA LEU A 87 8.87 -4.48 -5.99
C LEU A 87 9.65 -5.77 -5.79
N ARG A 88 9.33 -6.79 -6.59
CA ARG A 88 10.00 -8.11 -6.62
C ARG A 88 10.74 -8.35 -7.93
N GLY A 89 10.29 -7.71 -9.00
CA GLY A 89 10.96 -7.78 -10.29
C GLY A 89 10.32 -6.86 -11.30
N VAL A 90 11.05 -6.62 -12.39
CA VAL A 90 10.58 -5.82 -13.52
C VAL A 90 10.79 -6.60 -14.82
N VAL A 91 9.92 -6.38 -15.78
CA VAL A 91 10.10 -6.87 -17.16
C VAL A 91 10.10 -5.67 -18.09
N VAL A 92 11.20 -5.50 -18.81
CA VAL A 92 11.37 -4.51 -19.88
C VAL A 92 11.24 -5.26 -21.20
N ASP A 93 10.05 -5.20 -21.79
CA ASP A 93 9.72 -5.89 -23.03
C ASP A 93 10.11 -5.01 -24.22
N THR A 94 11.01 -5.49 -25.07
CA THR A 94 11.47 -4.84 -26.30
C THR A 94 10.88 -5.47 -27.55
N ALA A 95 9.76 -6.20 -27.42
CA ALA A 95 9.05 -6.82 -28.54
C ALA A 95 8.92 -5.88 -29.74
N PHE A 96 9.26 -6.39 -30.92
CA PHE A 96 9.28 -5.72 -32.21
C PHE A 96 10.32 -4.60 -32.38
N PHE A 97 11.03 -4.19 -31.32
CA PHE A 97 12.21 -3.33 -31.42
C PHE A 97 13.45 -4.22 -31.61
N ARG A 98 13.75 -4.57 -32.87
CA ARG A 98 14.79 -5.55 -33.21
C ARG A 98 16.20 -4.97 -33.30
N GLY A 99 16.32 -3.74 -33.75
CA GLY A 99 17.61 -3.05 -33.90
C GLY A 99 17.63 -1.61 -33.35
N ASN A 100 16.47 -1.11 -32.94
CA ASN A 100 16.24 0.21 -32.36
C ASN A 100 15.77 0.12 -30.90
N TYR A 101 16.02 -1.01 -30.23
CA TYR A 101 15.86 -1.11 -28.78
C TYR A 101 17.04 -0.42 -28.09
N PRO A 102 16.87 0.09 -26.86
CA PRO A 102 17.97 0.65 -26.10
C PRO A 102 18.94 -0.44 -25.65
N GLU A 103 20.25 -0.19 -25.71
CA GLU A 103 21.25 -1.20 -25.32
C GLU A 103 21.19 -1.54 -23.83
N HIS A 104 20.83 -0.56 -23.00
CA HIS A 104 20.70 -0.74 -21.56
C HIS A 104 19.49 0.01 -21.01
N CYS A 105 19.02 -0.38 -19.83
CA CYS A 105 18.13 0.42 -19.00
C CYS A 105 18.61 0.48 -17.55
N SER A 106 18.10 1.45 -16.79
CA SER A 106 18.15 1.46 -15.33
C SER A 106 16.80 1.91 -14.80
N ILE A 107 16.47 1.55 -13.57
CA ILE A 107 15.22 1.97 -12.93
C ILE A 107 15.51 2.48 -11.53
N GLU A 108 14.97 3.66 -11.25
CA GLU A 108 14.92 4.22 -9.91
C GLU A 108 13.48 4.28 -9.42
N ALA A 109 13.28 4.27 -8.11
CA ALA A 109 11.98 4.33 -7.48
C ALA A 109 11.95 5.38 -6.37
N CYS A 110 10.80 6.03 -6.20
CA CYS A 110 10.59 6.95 -5.09
C CYS A 110 9.20 6.80 -4.51
N ALA A 111 9.06 7.29 -3.28
CA ALA A 111 7.78 7.43 -2.64
C ALA A 111 7.41 8.92 -2.61
N ALA A 112 6.31 9.24 -3.27
CA ALA A 112 5.74 10.57 -3.38
C ALA A 112 4.21 10.48 -3.32
N ARG A 113 3.56 11.63 -3.10
CA ARG A 113 2.10 11.71 -3.09
C ARG A 113 1.53 11.27 -4.45
N PRO A 114 0.35 10.63 -4.52
CA PRO A 114 -0.24 10.20 -5.79
C PRO A 114 -0.54 11.33 -6.80
N ASP A 115 -0.65 12.57 -6.30
CA ASP A 115 -0.86 13.81 -7.04
C ASP A 115 0.42 14.64 -7.22
N ALA A 116 1.61 14.05 -6.97
CA ALA A 116 2.88 14.72 -7.15
C ALA A 116 3.04 15.25 -8.58
N ARG A 117 3.43 16.52 -8.71
CA ARG A 117 3.64 17.15 -10.01
C ARG A 117 4.98 16.73 -10.62
N VAL A 118 5.10 16.86 -11.94
CA VAL A 118 6.34 16.52 -12.65
C VAL A 118 7.52 17.35 -12.14
N GLU A 119 7.31 18.62 -11.85
CA GLU A 119 8.35 19.51 -11.32
C GLU A 119 8.81 19.08 -9.92
N GLU A 120 7.91 18.53 -9.10
CA GLU A 120 8.26 17.94 -7.81
C GLU A 120 9.12 16.68 -8.01
N LEU A 121 8.72 15.79 -8.91
CA LEU A 121 9.44 14.53 -9.17
C LEU A 121 10.82 14.72 -9.82
N LEU A 122 10.97 15.76 -10.65
CA LEU A 122 12.24 16.14 -11.27
C LEU A 122 13.13 17.01 -10.37
N ASN A 123 12.62 17.46 -9.22
CA ASN A 123 13.40 18.25 -8.29
C ASN A 123 14.60 17.43 -7.75
N PRO A 124 15.83 17.98 -7.72
CA PRO A 124 17.00 17.28 -7.16
C PRO A 124 16.86 16.87 -5.68
N ARG A 125 15.91 17.46 -4.94
CA ARG A 125 15.61 17.08 -3.55
C ARG A 125 14.70 15.85 -3.42
N THR A 126 14.12 15.40 -4.53
CA THR A 126 13.35 14.15 -4.59
C THR A 126 14.33 12.99 -4.54
N HIS A 127 14.19 12.17 -3.51
CA HIS A 127 15.09 11.06 -3.26
C HIS A 127 14.65 9.84 -4.06
N TRP A 128 15.39 9.56 -5.12
CA TRP A 128 15.25 8.38 -5.96
C TRP A 128 16.20 7.28 -5.48
N VAL A 129 15.66 6.07 -5.26
CA VAL A 129 16.44 4.88 -4.90
C VAL A 129 16.68 4.07 -6.18
N GLU A 130 17.93 3.78 -6.52
CA GLU A 130 18.24 2.87 -7.62
C GLU A 130 17.78 1.45 -7.26
N ILE A 131 16.81 0.92 -8.00
CA ILE A 131 16.28 -0.44 -7.79
C ILE A 131 16.78 -1.42 -8.85
N LEU A 132 17.17 -0.93 -10.02
CA LEU A 132 17.83 -1.68 -11.08
C LEU A 132 18.99 -0.83 -11.61
N PRO A 133 20.26 -1.21 -11.35
CA PRO A 133 21.40 -0.53 -11.93
C PRO A 133 21.39 -0.68 -13.45
N ARG A 134 22.22 0.11 -14.15
CA ARG A 134 22.36 0.04 -15.60
C ARG A 134 22.63 -1.39 -16.06
N SER A 135 21.64 -1.99 -16.73
CA SER A 135 21.58 -3.40 -17.10
C SER A 135 21.35 -3.55 -18.60
N PRO A 136 21.97 -4.53 -19.26
CA PRO A 136 21.85 -4.73 -20.70
C PRO A 136 20.46 -5.23 -21.08
N LEU A 137 20.02 -4.88 -22.28
CA LEU A 137 18.78 -5.38 -22.88
C LEU A 137 19.08 -6.16 -24.15
N ALA A 138 18.25 -7.17 -24.42
CA ALA A 138 18.15 -7.82 -25.71
C ALA A 138 16.96 -7.23 -26.48
N GLY A 139 17.09 -7.13 -27.81
CA GLY A 139 16.01 -6.72 -28.71
C GLY A 139 15.00 -7.83 -28.96
N ASP A 140 13.75 -7.45 -29.24
CA ASP A 140 12.63 -8.36 -29.49
C ASP A 140 12.48 -9.43 -28.37
N ALA A 141 12.67 -9.03 -27.11
CA ALA A 141 12.76 -9.94 -25.98
C ALA A 141 12.09 -9.38 -24.71
N GLN A 142 11.68 -10.29 -23.83
CA GLN A 142 11.26 -9.96 -22.47
C GLN A 142 12.45 -9.98 -21.53
N ASN A 143 12.98 -8.80 -21.20
CA ASN A 143 14.13 -8.66 -20.32
C ASN A 143 13.66 -8.60 -18.86
N ALA A 144 13.85 -9.70 -18.13
CA ALA A 144 13.32 -9.86 -16.78
C ALA A 144 14.43 -9.71 -15.73
N PHE A 145 14.23 -8.79 -14.78
CA PHE A 145 15.19 -8.50 -13.72
C PHE A 145 14.53 -8.65 -12.35
N ALA A 146 15.09 -9.51 -11.50
CA ALA A 146 14.69 -9.56 -10.10
C ALA A 146 15.22 -8.31 -9.40
N VAL A 147 14.38 -7.70 -8.55
CA VAL A 147 14.78 -6.57 -7.71
C VAL A 147 14.47 -6.89 -6.26
N SER A 148 15.37 -6.46 -5.36
CA SER A 148 15.23 -6.67 -3.93
C SER A 148 15.39 -5.33 -3.22
N CYS A 149 14.27 -4.79 -2.77
CA CYS A 149 14.21 -3.60 -1.93
C CYS A 149 13.07 -3.79 -0.93
N PRO A 150 13.27 -3.57 0.37
CA PRO A 150 12.21 -3.76 1.37
C PRO A 150 11.16 -2.64 1.33
N PHE A 151 11.45 -1.54 0.64
CA PHE A 151 10.61 -0.36 0.63
C PHE A 151 9.45 -0.45 -0.37
N ARG A 152 8.35 0.20 0.01
CA ARG A 152 7.18 0.47 -0.79
C ARG A 152 7.41 1.76 -1.57
N PHE A 153 7.20 1.70 -2.88
CA PHE A 153 7.30 2.86 -3.77
C PHE A 153 5.95 3.23 -4.38
N THR A 154 5.84 4.46 -4.87
CA THR A 154 4.66 4.95 -5.60
C THR A 154 4.97 5.38 -7.03
N HIS A 155 6.24 5.68 -7.32
CA HIS A 155 6.68 6.14 -8.63
C HIS A 155 8.00 5.45 -9.03
N LEU A 156 8.20 5.31 -10.34
CA LEU A 156 9.43 4.84 -10.97
C LEU A 156 9.93 5.86 -11.99
N ARG A 157 11.24 5.84 -12.22
CA ARG A 157 11.90 6.48 -13.36
C ARG A 157 12.63 5.40 -14.14
N LEU A 158 12.12 5.09 -15.34
CA LEU A 158 12.79 4.23 -16.30
C LEU A 158 13.76 5.07 -17.12
N ASN A 159 15.04 4.72 -17.11
CA ASN A 159 16.07 5.34 -17.95
C ASN A 159 16.50 4.34 -19.03
N ILE A 160 16.57 4.77 -20.29
CA ILE A 160 17.03 3.97 -21.43
C ILE A 160 18.25 4.60 -22.07
N TYR A 161 19.25 3.78 -22.42
CA TYR A 161 20.56 4.27 -22.84
C TYR A 161 20.93 3.81 -24.25
N PRO A 162 21.37 4.71 -25.15
CA PRO A 162 21.21 6.18 -25.05
C PRO A 162 19.77 6.65 -25.39
N ASP A 163 19.07 5.87 -26.20
CA ASP A 163 17.74 6.10 -26.76
C ASP A 163 17.19 4.77 -27.31
N GLY A 164 15.95 4.75 -27.82
CA GLY A 164 15.38 3.61 -28.51
C GLY A 164 13.93 3.34 -28.12
N GLY A 165 13.48 2.11 -28.37
CA GLY A 165 12.11 1.69 -28.13
C GLY A 165 11.93 0.57 -27.11
N VAL A 166 10.90 0.72 -26.28
CA VAL A 166 10.46 -0.27 -25.28
C VAL A 166 8.96 -0.49 -25.46
N ALA A 167 8.55 -1.73 -25.66
CA ALA A 167 7.15 -2.09 -25.93
C ALA A 167 6.30 -2.07 -24.67
N ARG A 168 6.77 -2.70 -23.58
CA ARG A 168 6.08 -2.71 -22.28
C ARG A 168 7.05 -2.61 -21.12
N LEU A 169 6.55 -2.02 -20.04
CA LEU A 169 7.13 -2.14 -18.71
C LEU A 169 6.13 -2.90 -17.83
N ARG A 170 6.60 -3.95 -17.15
CA ARG A 170 5.86 -4.64 -16.09
C ARG A 170 6.61 -4.50 -14.78
N VAL A 171 5.89 -4.23 -13.70
CA VAL A 171 6.46 -3.99 -12.38
C VAL A 171 5.78 -4.94 -11.41
N HIS A 172 6.39 -6.09 -11.19
CA HIS A 172 5.81 -7.14 -10.37
C HIS A 172 6.14 -6.93 -8.90
N GLY A 173 5.12 -6.97 -8.05
CA GLY A 173 5.32 -6.71 -6.63
C GLY A 173 4.13 -7.05 -5.73
N ASP A 174 4.33 -6.79 -4.44
CA ASP A 174 3.30 -6.90 -3.42
C ASP A 174 2.69 -5.52 -3.18
N ALA A 175 1.37 -5.39 -3.38
CA ALA A 175 0.66 -4.18 -3.00
C ALA A 175 0.71 -3.97 -1.48
N VAL A 176 0.99 -2.73 -1.08
CA VAL A 176 1.01 -2.28 0.32
C VAL A 176 0.26 -0.93 0.38
N PRO A 177 -1.08 -0.93 0.46
CA PRO A 177 -1.82 0.32 0.58
C PRO A 177 -1.64 0.96 1.96
N ASP A 178 -1.94 2.26 2.07
CA ASP A 178 -2.05 2.92 3.37
C ASP A 178 -3.39 2.53 4.00
N PHE A 179 -3.36 1.48 4.84
CA PHE A 179 -4.55 0.88 5.44
C PHE A 179 -5.36 1.87 6.30
N ARG A 180 -4.73 2.94 6.81
CA ARG A 180 -5.40 4.02 7.56
C ARG A 180 -6.44 4.77 6.73
N ARG A 181 -6.31 4.74 5.39
CA ARG A 181 -7.25 5.38 4.45
C ARG A 181 -8.41 4.46 4.08
N LEU A 182 -8.21 3.15 4.20
CA LEU A 182 -9.15 2.08 3.84
C LEU A 182 -10.07 1.73 5.03
N ASP A 183 -9.48 1.60 6.21
CA ASP A 183 -10.15 1.24 7.47
C ASP A 183 -10.82 2.46 8.10
N ARG A 184 -11.87 2.96 7.44
CA ARG A 184 -12.72 4.02 7.97
C ARG A 184 -13.82 3.40 8.83
N ALA A 185 -13.98 3.91 10.05
CA ALA A 185 -14.97 3.43 10.99
C ALA A 185 -16.36 3.28 10.34
N GLY A 186 -16.88 2.04 10.34
CA GLY A 186 -18.20 1.71 9.80
C GLY A 186 -18.26 1.39 8.30
N ALA A 187 -17.20 1.58 7.52
CA ALA A 187 -17.18 1.23 6.10
C ALA A 187 -16.84 -0.25 5.89
N GLU A 188 -17.51 -0.88 4.92
CA GLU A 188 -17.10 -2.20 4.43
C GLU A 188 -15.91 -2.07 3.49
N LEU A 189 -14.99 -3.03 3.60
CA LEU A 189 -13.83 -3.20 2.73
C LEU A 189 -14.07 -4.41 1.82
N ASP A 190 -13.72 -4.32 0.54
CA ASP A 190 -13.53 -5.53 -0.27
C ASP A 190 -12.20 -6.19 0.12
N LEU A 191 -12.28 -7.17 1.01
CA LEU A 191 -11.17 -7.97 1.51
C LEU A 191 -10.49 -8.78 0.41
N ALA A 192 -11.14 -9.02 -0.73
CA ALA A 192 -10.53 -9.70 -1.86
C ALA A 192 -9.88 -8.75 -2.87
N ALA A 193 -10.06 -7.43 -2.77
CA ALA A 193 -9.57 -6.51 -3.80
C ALA A 193 -8.03 -6.38 -3.81
N ALA A 194 -7.44 -6.43 -5.01
CA ALA A 194 -6.01 -6.19 -5.20
C ALA A 194 -5.58 -4.81 -4.68
N GLU A 195 -6.43 -3.79 -4.86
CA GLU A 195 -6.17 -2.42 -4.40
C GLU A 195 -6.09 -2.29 -2.87
N ASN A 196 -6.72 -3.22 -2.16
CA ASN A 196 -6.67 -3.30 -0.70
C ASN A 196 -5.52 -4.19 -0.20
N GLY A 197 -4.75 -4.83 -1.10
CA GLY A 197 -3.59 -5.66 -0.77
C GLY A 197 -3.84 -7.17 -0.80
N ALA A 198 -5.02 -7.61 -1.24
CA ALA A 198 -5.32 -9.03 -1.43
C ALA A 198 -4.50 -9.63 -2.59
N ARG A 199 -4.29 -10.95 -2.54
CA ARG A 199 -3.47 -11.68 -3.53
C ARG A 199 -4.06 -13.04 -3.85
N VAL A 200 -4.04 -13.43 -5.12
CA VAL A 200 -4.38 -14.81 -5.50
C VAL A 200 -3.11 -15.66 -5.45
N LEU A 201 -3.01 -16.51 -4.43
CA LEU A 201 -1.81 -17.28 -4.12
C LEU A 201 -1.59 -18.42 -5.11
N SER A 202 -2.65 -19.15 -5.42
CA SER A 202 -2.61 -20.32 -6.31
C SER A 202 -3.99 -20.60 -6.89
N CYS A 203 -4.04 -21.40 -7.95
CA CYS A 203 -5.27 -21.95 -8.50
C CYS A 203 -4.98 -23.31 -9.15
N SER A 204 -6.02 -24.10 -9.39
CA SER A 204 -5.89 -25.43 -10.02
C SER A 204 -5.45 -25.35 -11.48
N ASP A 205 -5.90 -24.32 -12.21
CA ASP A 205 -5.63 -24.14 -13.63
C ASP A 205 -5.69 -22.67 -14.06
N MET A 206 -4.94 -22.32 -15.10
CA MET A 206 -4.88 -20.98 -15.71
C MET A 206 -4.83 -21.10 -17.23
N PHE A 207 -5.92 -21.55 -17.87
CA PHE A 207 -5.92 -21.74 -19.32
C PHE A 207 -6.01 -20.41 -20.07
N PHE A 208 -6.98 -19.57 -19.71
CA PHE A 208 -7.14 -18.22 -20.24
C PHE A 208 -7.36 -17.21 -19.11
N GLY A 209 -6.74 -16.04 -19.25
CA GLY A 209 -6.74 -15.02 -18.20
C GLY A 209 -5.86 -15.41 -17.00
N VAL A 210 -5.26 -14.40 -16.35
CA VAL A 210 -4.39 -14.65 -15.19
C VAL A 210 -5.21 -14.66 -13.91
N ARG A 211 -4.84 -15.49 -12.93
CA ARG A 211 -5.57 -15.66 -11.66
C ARG A 211 -5.89 -14.34 -10.93
N HIS A 212 -4.98 -13.35 -11.00
CA HIS A 212 -5.18 -12.03 -10.38
C HIS A 212 -6.34 -11.23 -10.97
N ASN A 213 -6.80 -11.56 -12.19
CA ASN A 213 -7.96 -10.93 -12.81
C ASN A 213 -9.21 -10.99 -11.93
N LEU A 214 -9.38 -12.06 -11.13
CA LEU A 214 -10.49 -12.22 -10.20
C LEU A 214 -10.66 -11.04 -9.25
N ILE A 215 -9.55 -10.42 -8.87
CA ILE A 215 -9.51 -9.41 -7.80
C ILE A 215 -9.17 -8.00 -8.31
N MET A 216 -9.04 -7.83 -9.64
CA MET A 216 -8.76 -6.54 -10.27
C MET A 216 -9.95 -5.56 -10.13
N PRO A 217 -9.75 -4.24 -10.13
CA PRO A 217 -10.82 -3.25 -10.02
C PRO A 217 -11.89 -3.38 -11.12
N GLY A 218 -13.06 -2.79 -10.84
CA GLY A 218 -14.17 -2.70 -11.78
C GLY A 218 -14.73 -4.05 -12.23
N ARG A 219 -15.42 -4.06 -13.37
CA ARG A 219 -15.87 -5.28 -14.06
C ARG A 219 -14.95 -5.56 -15.24
N ALA A 220 -14.78 -6.83 -15.60
CA ALA A 220 -14.06 -7.20 -16.82
C ALA A 220 -14.68 -6.51 -18.05
N ALA A 221 -13.87 -6.00 -18.96
CA ALA A 221 -14.32 -5.43 -20.23
C ALA A 221 -14.61 -6.50 -21.30
N ASN A 222 -14.02 -7.68 -21.14
CA ASN A 222 -14.19 -8.85 -22.00
C ASN A 222 -13.77 -10.13 -21.24
N MET A 223 -13.91 -11.31 -21.86
CA MET A 223 -13.58 -12.59 -21.21
C MET A 223 -12.09 -12.73 -20.83
N GLY A 224 -11.18 -12.13 -21.61
CA GLY A 224 -9.73 -12.20 -21.35
C GLY A 224 -9.28 -11.49 -20.07
N GLU A 225 -10.17 -10.67 -19.50
CA GLU A 225 -9.97 -9.99 -18.23
C GLU A 225 -10.57 -10.74 -17.02
N GLY A 226 -11.09 -11.97 -17.21
CA GLY A 226 -11.48 -12.88 -16.13
C GLY A 226 -10.44 -13.96 -15.84
N TRP A 227 -10.79 -14.94 -15.01
CA TRP A 227 -10.06 -16.19 -14.82
C TRP A 227 -10.86 -17.33 -15.45
N GLU A 228 -10.24 -18.12 -16.32
CA GLU A 228 -10.89 -19.24 -17.02
C GLU A 228 -10.00 -20.49 -17.03
N THR A 229 -10.64 -21.63 -16.76
CA THR A 229 -9.98 -22.94 -16.73
C THR A 229 -10.32 -23.79 -17.94
N ARG A 230 -9.53 -24.85 -18.19
CA ARG A 230 -9.83 -25.84 -19.24
C ARG A 230 -11.10 -26.59 -18.92
N ARG A 231 -11.86 -26.91 -19.97
CA ARG A 231 -13.01 -27.82 -19.87
C ARG A 231 -12.59 -29.16 -19.29
N ARG A 232 -13.20 -29.53 -18.16
CA ARG A 232 -13.01 -30.79 -17.46
C ARG A 232 -14.00 -31.84 -17.98
N ARG A 233 -13.55 -33.09 -18.06
CA ARG A 233 -14.36 -34.24 -18.52
C ARG A 233 -14.52 -35.34 -17.47
N GLY A 234 -13.78 -35.26 -16.37
CA GLY A 234 -13.82 -36.20 -15.24
C GLY A 234 -14.39 -35.55 -13.97
N PRO A 235 -14.49 -36.29 -12.85
CA PRO A 235 -14.94 -35.74 -11.58
C PRO A 235 -13.98 -34.66 -11.06
N GLY A 236 -14.49 -33.83 -10.15
CA GLY A 236 -13.73 -32.76 -9.51
C GLY A 236 -14.22 -31.36 -9.89
N TYR A 237 -13.38 -30.38 -9.56
CA TYR A 237 -13.67 -28.96 -9.69
C TYR A 237 -12.37 -28.19 -9.85
N ASP A 238 -12.48 -26.93 -10.27
CA ASP A 238 -11.36 -25.99 -10.28
C ASP A 238 -11.47 -25.00 -9.13
N TRP A 239 -10.33 -24.47 -8.68
CA TRP A 239 -10.30 -23.60 -7.51
C TRP A 239 -9.27 -22.48 -7.62
N ALA A 240 -9.52 -21.39 -6.91
CA ALA A 240 -8.59 -20.28 -6.70
C ALA A 240 -8.50 -19.93 -5.21
N LEU A 241 -7.28 -19.88 -4.69
CA LEU A 241 -6.98 -19.52 -3.30
C LEU A 241 -6.55 -18.05 -3.21
N VAL A 242 -7.33 -17.28 -2.48
CA VAL A 242 -7.14 -15.85 -2.28
C VAL A 242 -6.70 -15.59 -0.84
N ALA A 243 -5.55 -14.97 -0.66
CA ALA A 243 -5.20 -14.30 0.58
C ALA A 243 -5.94 -12.96 0.63
N LEU A 244 -6.77 -12.79 1.66
CA LEU A 244 -7.49 -11.55 1.87
C LEU A 244 -6.49 -10.42 2.20
N ALA A 245 -6.90 -9.18 1.91
CA ALA A 245 -6.15 -7.97 2.22
C ALA A 245 -5.78 -7.85 3.71
N THR A 246 -6.63 -8.41 4.57
CA THR A 246 -6.48 -8.43 6.02
C THR A 246 -7.33 -9.55 6.60
N GLN A 247 -7.06 -9.95 7.84
CA GLN A 247 -7.99 -10.79 8.58
C GLN A 247 -9.31 -10.04 8.77
N GLY A 248 -10.43 -10.66 8.41
CA GLY A 248 -11.72 -9.98 8.45
C GLY A 248 -12.92 -10.88 8.67
N GLU A 249 -14.01 -10.22 9.04
CA GLU A 249 -15.36 -10.77 9.11
C GLU A 249 -16.09 -10.40 7.82
N ILE A 250 -16.57 -11.41 7.10
CA ILE A 250 -17.26 -11.32 5.82
C ILE A 250 -18.75 -11.08 6.06
N HIS A 251 -19.32 -10.10 5.37
CA HIS A 251 -20.75 -9.78 5.42
C HIS A 251 -21.48 -10.09 4.12
N ARG A 252 -20.81 -9.93 2.97
CA ARG A 252 -21.38 -10.29 1.67
C ARG A 252 -20.29 -10.68 0.68
N ILE A 253 -20.65 -11.55 -0.25
CA ILE A 253 -19.76 -12.00 -1.32
C ILE A 253 -20.42 -11.77 -2.67
N GLU A 254 -19.62 -11.34 -3.65
CA GLU A 254 -20.04 -11.27 -5.04
C GLU A 254 -19.20 -12.20 -5.91
N VAL A 255 -19.88 -13.02 -6.72
CA VAL A 255 -19.29 -13.77 -7.83
C VAL A 255 -19.88 -13.26 -9.14
N ASP A 256 -19.06 -12.59 -9.96
CA ASP A 256 -19.48 -12.05 -11.26
C ASP A 256 -19.01 -12.98 -12.38
N THR A 257 -19.95 -13.48 -13.19
CA THR A 257 -19.67 -14.27 -14.41
C THR A 257 -19.73 -13.39 -15.67
N ASN A 258 -19.54 -12.08 -15.54
CA ASN A 258 -19.51 -11.14 -16.67
C ASN A 258 -18.71 -11.68 -17.87
N HIS A 259 -19.22 -11.45 -19.06
CA HIS A 259 -18.75 -11.98 -20.35
C HIS A 259 -18.70 -13.52 -20.54
N PHE A 260 -18.79 -14.33 -19.48
CA PHE A 260 -18.87 -15.79 -19.60
C PHE A 260 -20.32 -16.23 -19.87
N LYS A 261 -20.65 -16.40 -21.15
CA LYS A 261 -22.02 -16.70 -21.61
C LYS A 261 -22.30 -18.18 -21.80
N GLY A 262 -21.33 -18.92 -22.34
CA GLY A 262 -21.44 -20.36 -22.64
C GLY A 262 -20.41 -21.22 -21.92
N ASN A 263 -19.55 -20.59 -21.11
CA ASN A 263 -18.44 -21.21 -20.40
C ASN A 263 -18.31 -20.64 -18.96
N TYR A 264 -19.41 -20.18 -18.39
CA TYR A 264 -19.48 -19.91 -16.95
C TYR A 264 -19.58 -21.26 -16.20
N PRO A 265 -19.11 -21.34 -14.94
CA PRO A 265 -19.29 -22.54 -14.14
C PRO A 265 -20.76 -22.80 -13.86
N ASP A 266 -21.15 -24.07 -13.80
CA ASP A 266 -22.53 -24.44 -13.48
C ASP A 266 -22.90 -24.08 -12.03
N SER A 267 -21.94 -24.18 -11.11
CA SER A 267 -22.08 -23.75 -9.71
C SER A 267 -20.75 -23.34 -9.09
N CYS A 268 -20.80 -22.62 -7.98
CA CYS A 268 -19.62 -22.35 -7.14
C CYS A 268 -19.88 -22.65 -5.67
N MET A 269 -18.80 -22.88 -4.93
CA MET A 269 -18.76 -22.96 -3.47
C MET A 269 -17.62 -22.09 -2.96
N ILE A 270 -17.79 -21.48 -1.79
CA ILE A 270 -16.76 -20.62 -1.20
C ILE A 270 -16.50 -21.07 0.22
N GLU A 271 -15.22 -21.22 0.54
CA GLU A 271 -14.76 -21.66 1.86
C GLU A 271 -13.69 -20.71 2.39
N GLY A 272 -13.60 -20.56 3.71
CA GLY A 272 -12.65 -19.68 4.38
C GLY A 272 -11.84 -20.38 5.45
N ILE A 273 -10.66 -19.85 5.73
CA ILE A 273 -9.78 -20.32 6.80
C ILE A 273 -9.06 -19.13 7.45
N ASP A 274 -8.87 -19.21 8.76
CA ASP A 274 -7.93 -18.34 9.48
C ASP A 274 -6.60 -19.07 9.69
N ALA A 275 -5.63 -18.75 8.84
CA ALA A 275 -4.33 -19.40 8.78
C ALA A 275 -3.20 -18.37 8.62
N ALA A 276 -3.26 -17.32 9.43
CA ALA A 276 -2.21 -16.30 9.49
C ALA A 276 -0.83 -16.95 9.65
N GLY A 277 0.13 -16.55 8.82
CA GLY A 277 1.52 -17.03 8.88
C GLY A 277 1.76 -18.46 8.37
N ARG A 278 0.72 -19.24 8.01
CA ARG A 278 0.93 -20.59 7.43
C ARG A 278 1.44 -20.50 5.98
N PRO A 279 2.43 -21.32 5.59
CA PRO A 279 2.94 -21.33 4.22
C PRO A 279 1.91 -21.91 3.24
N LEU A 280 1.98 -21.50 1.97
CA LEU A 280 1.07 -21.94 0.92
C LEU A 280 0.99 -23.47 0.76
N SER A 281 2.10 -24.18 0.97
CA SER A 281 2.18 -25.64 0.88
C SER A 281 1.25 -26.35 1.86
N GLU A 282 0.97 -25.73 3.01
CA GLU A 282 0.05 -26.27 4.02
C GLU A 282 -1.40 -25.85 3.77
N LEU A 283 -1.62 -24.74 3.06
CA LEU A 283 -2.95 -24.17 2.80
C LEU A 283 -3.70 -24.91 1.70
N ALA A 284 -3.03 -25.26 0.59
CA ALA A 284 -3.70 -25.79 -0.59
C ALA A 284 -4.46 -27.10 -0.31
N GLY A 285 -3.95 -27.95 0.59
CA GLY A 285 -4.55 -29.23 1.00
C GLY A 285 -5.17 -29.21 2.40
N ALA A 286 -5.36 -28.03 3.01
CA ALA A 286 -5.87 -27.95 4.36
C ALA A 286 -7.35 -28.43 4.43
N GLY A 287 -7.67 -29.24 5.44
CA GLY A 287 -9.01 -29.81 5.64
C GLY A 287 -9.89 -29.02 6.62
N ASP A 288 -9.38 -27.92 7.15
CA ASP A 288 -9.98 -27.04 8.15
C ASP A 288 -10.68 -25.81 7.54
N PHE A 289 -10.84 -25.78 6.22
CA PHE A 289 -11.68 -24.80 5.53
C PHE A 289 -13.12 -24.91 6.02
N ARG A 290 -13.70 -23.76 6.39
CA ARG A 290 -15.10 -23.63 6.78
C ARG A 290 -15.91 -23.17 5.58
N GLU A 291 -17.03 -23.83 5.33
CA GLU A 291 -17.95 -23.42 4.28
C GLU A 291 -18.54 -22.03 4.60
N ILE A 292 -18.36 -21.09 3.66
CA ILE A 292 -18.94 -19.75 3.72
C ILE A 292 -20.19 -19.70 2.85
N VAL A 293 -20.06 -20.04 1.56
CA VAL A 293 -21.19 -20.15 0.64
C VAL A 293 -21.30 -21.62 0.21
N PRO A 294 -22.46 -22.28 0.40
CA PRO A 294 -22.65 -23.64 -0.09
C PRO A 294 -22.54 -23.71 -1.61
N GLN A 295 -22.44 -24.92 -2.16
CA GLN A 295 -22.49 -25.10 -3.60
C GLN A 295 -23.81 -24.58 -4.19
N THR A 296 -23.73 -23.45 -4.90
CA THR A 296 -24.88 -22.72 -5.43
C THR A 296 -24.77 -22.55 -6.95
N LYS A 297 -25.90 -22.71 -7.65
CA LYS A 297 -25.98 -22.53 -9.11
C LYS A 297 -25.63 -21.12 -9.52
N LEU A 298 -24.88 -21.00 -10.61
CA LEU A 298 -24.59 -19.72 -11.24
C LEU A 298 -25.38 -19.57 -12.55
N GLN A 299 -25.45 -18.33 -13.01
CA GLN A 299 -26.04 -17.93 -14.27
C GLN A 299 -24.98 -17.29 -15.18
N ALA A 300 -25.20 -17.39 -16.48
CA ALA A 300 -24.38 -16.77 -17.50
C ALA A 300 -24.41 -15.24 -17.38
N HIS A 301 -23.25 -14.58 -17.43
CA HIS A 301 -23.17 -13.12 -17.53
C HIS A 301 -23.88 -12.36 -16.40
N THR A 302 -23.77 -12.85 -15.16
CA THR A 302 -24.57 -12.40 -14.02
C THR A 302 -23.70 -12.10 -12.80
N ARG A 303 -24.09 -11.08 -12.02
CA ARG A 303 -23.57 -10.82 -10.68
C ARG A 303 -24.39 -11.61 -9.67
N HIS A 304 -23.74 -12.48 -8.91
CA HIS A 304 -24.35 -13.27 -7.86
C HIS A 304 -23.93 -12.66 -6.53
N LEU A 305 -24.90 -12.19 -5.74
CA LEU A 305 -24.66 -11.60 -4.43
C LEU A 305 -25.13 -12.59 -3.38
N PHE A 306 -24.26 -12.90 -2.42
CA PHE A 306 -24.52 -13.81 -1.32
C PHE A 306 -24.43 -13.03 -0.01
N GLU A 307 -25.53 -12.99 0.74
CA GLU A 307 -25.63 -12.32 2.05
C GLU A 307 -26.31 -13.26 3.05
N GLU A 308 -27.53 -13.68 2.73
CA GLU A 308 -28.33 -14.59 3.55
C GLU A 308 -27.81 -16.04 3.50
N GLU A 309 -27.09 -16.39 2.42
CA GLU A 309 -26.54 -17.72 2.18
C GLU A 309 -25.24 -17.99 2.95
N LEU A 310 -24.66 -16.97 3.59
CA LEU A 310 -23.41 -17.11 4.33
C LEU A 310 -23.60 -18.01 5.57
N ARG A 311 -22.89 -19.14 5.60
CA ARG A 311 -22.89 -20.07 6.74
C ARG A 311 -21.84 -19.74 7.81
N ALA A 312 -20.86 -18.91 7.46
CA ALA A 312 -19.82 -18.46 8.37
C ALA A 312 -19.32 -17.06 7.96
N ALA A 313 -19.20 -16.17 8.94
CA ALA A 313 -18.69 -14.81 8.72
C ALA A 313 -17.17 -14.69 8.95
N GLY A 314 -16.53 -15.59 9.72
CA GLY A 314 -15.10 -15.52 10.01
C GLY A 314 -14.76 -15.57 11.50
N PRO A 315 -13.61 -15.01 11.92
CA PRO A 315 -12.63 -14.32 11.08
C PRO A 315 -11.94 -15.24 10.06
N PHE A 316 -11.52 -14.68 8.94
CA PHE A 316 -10.78 -15.39 7.89
C PHE A 316 -9.58 -14.57 7.41
N THR A 317 -8.48 -15.23 7.05
CA THR A 317 -7.34 -14.63 6.34
C THR A 317 -7.24 -15.08 4.89
N HIS A 318 -7.85 -16.22 4.57
CA HIS A 318 -7.85 -16.78 3.22
C HIS A 318 -9.24 -17.28 2.85
N VAL A 319 -9.56 -17.20 1.56
CA VAL A 319 -10.78 -17.75 0.96
C VAL A 319 -10.44 -18.55 -0.28
N ARG A 320 -11.10 -19.69 -0.45
CA ARG A 320 -11.02 -20.54 -1.63
C ARG A 320 -12.34 -20.47 -2.39
N LEU A 321 -12.28 -20.02 -3.65
CA LEU A 321 -13.37 -20.11 -4.60
C LEU A 321 -13.25 -21.44 -5.34
N ASN A 322 -14.27 -22.29 -5.23
CA ASN A 322 -14.39 -23.55 -5.97
C ASN A 322 -15.46 -23.40 -7.05
N ILE A 323 -15.16 -23.77 -8.29
CA ILE A 323 -16.06 -23.71 -9.44
C ILE A 323 -16.26 -25.10 -10.05
N TYR A 324 -17.52 -25.44 -10.37
CA TYR A 324 -17.91 -26.79 -10.76
C TYR A 324 -18.52 -26.82 -12.17
N PRO A 325 -18.16 -27.81 -13.00
CA PRO A 325 -16.93 -28.62 -12.91
C PRO A 325 -15.66 -27.84 -13.29
N ASP A 326 -15.83 -26.75 -14.05
CA ASP A 326 -14.83 -25.85 -14.63
C ASP A 326 -15.54 -24.58 -15.13
N GLY A 327 -14.81 -23.62 -15.70
CA GLY A 327 -15.39 -22.48 -16.39
C GLY A 327 -14.66 -21.17 -16.10
N GLY A 328 -15.33 -20.06 -16.38
CA GLY A 328 -14.77 -18.72 -16.22
C GLY A 328 -15.53 -17.81 -15.26
N VAL A 329 -14.79 -17.09 -14.43
CA VAL A 329 -15.31 -16.10 -13.48
C VAL A 329 -14.64 -14.76 -13.76
N SER A 330 -15.44 -13.69 -13.86
CA SER A 330 -14.96 -12.34 -14.10
C SER A 330 -14.36 -11.76 -12.83
N ARG A 331 -15.11 -11.71 -11.73
CA ARG A 331 -14.65 -11.12 -10.45
C ARG A 331 -15.15 -11.89 -9.24
N LEU A 332 -14.34 -11.84 -8.19
CA LEU A 332 -14.69 -12.20 -6.84
C LEU A 332 -14.55 -10.96 -5.95
N ARG A 333 -15.60 -10.62 -5.21
CA ARG A 333 -15.58 -9.56 -4.19
C ARG A 333 -15.97 -10.15 -2.85
N ILE A 334 -15.27 -9.77 -1.79
CA ILE A 334 -15.54 -10.27 -0.44
C ILE A 334 -15.63 -9.06 0.46
N PHE A 335 -16.85 -8.58 0.69
CA PHE A 335 -17.07 -7.38 1.47
C PHE A 335 -17.24 -7.74 2.94
N GLY A 336 -16.57 -6.98 3.80
CA GLY A 336 -16.54 -7.25 5.22
C GLY A 336 -15.82 -6.17 6.01
N LYS A 337 -15.49 -6.47 7.26
CA LYS A 337 -14.72 -5.60 8.14
C LYS A 337 -13.42 -6.25 8.55
N ALA A 338 -12.36 -5.46 8.63
CA ALA A 338 -11.10 -5.91 9.22
C ALA A 338 -11.31 -6.23 10.70
N THR A 339 -10.72 -7.31 11.20
CA THR A 339 -10.56 -7.48 12.65
C THR A 339 -9.56 -6.45 13.16
N ARG A 340 -9.61 -6.14 14.46
CA ARG A 340 -8.63 -5.24 15.09
C ARG A 340 -7.19 -5.72 14.86
N SER A 341 -6.95 -7.02 15.01
CA SER A 341 -5.64 -7.63 14.80
C SER A 341 -5.20 -7.53 13.34
N GLY A 342 -6.08 -7.83 12.39
CA GLY A 342 -5.77 -7.70 10.96
C GLY A 342 -5.46 -6.26 10.54
N ALA A 343 -6.24 -5.29 11.05
CA ALA A 343 -5.99 -3.87 10.79
C ALA A 343 -4.62 -3.43 11.36
N ALA A 344 -4.30 -3.83 12.59
CA ALA A 344 -3.01 -3.54 13.22
C ALA A 344 -1.84 -4.14 12.41
N GLU A 345 -1.97 -5.38 11.97
CA GLU A 345 -0.97 -6.06 11.14
C GLU A 345 -0.73 -5.33 9.83
N GLN A 346 -1.78 -4.92 9.11
CA GLN A 346 -1.61 -4.19 7.84
C GLN A 346 -1.00 -2.80 8.03
N ARG A 347 -1.33 -2.10 9.12
CA ARG A 347 -0.71 -0.81 9.43
C ARG A 347 0.75 -0.95 9.85
N LEU A 348 1.11 -2.01 10.57
CA LEU A 348 2.50 -2.34 10.89
C LEU A 348 3.28 -2.73 9.63
N ARG A 349 2.69 -3.55 8.75
CA ARG A 349 3.27 -3.90 7.45
C ARG A 349 3.53 -2.66 6.60
N TRP A 350 2.57 -1.73 6.57
CA TRP A 350 2.74 -0.44 5.89
C TRP A 350 3.89 0.37 6.50
N LEU A 351 3.94 0.52 7.83
CA LEU A 351 5.04 1.23 8.51
C LEU A 351 6.40 0.58 8.22
N ASN A 352 6.51 -0.74 8.27
CA ASN A 352 7.73 -1.48 7.97
C ASN A 352 8.20 -1.31 6.52
N ALA A 353 7.28 -1.06 5.59
CA ALA A 353 7.59 -0.91 4.18
C ALA A 353 7.92 0.53 3.78
N LEU A 354 7.71 1.55 4.62
CA LEU A 354 8.06 2.93 4.25
C LEU A 354 9.56 3.09 3.98
N THR A 355 9.91 4.02 3.09
CA THR A 355 11.31 4.50 3.03
C THR A 355 11.72 5.11 4.38
N ASP A 356 13.01 5.13 4.71
CA ASP A 356 13.46 5.66 6.02
C ASP A 356 12.97 7.08 6.26
N ARG A 357 13.03 7.94 5.24
CA ARG A 357 12.54 9.32 5.31
C ARG A 357 11.03 9.40 5.58
N GLU A 358 10.22 8.55 4.94
CA GLU A 358 8.78 8.51 5.20
C GLU A 358 8.47 7.96 6.59
N ALA A 359 9.19 6.92 7.02
CA ALA A 359 9.01 6.34 8.34
C ALA A 359 9.38 7.32 9.44
N GLU A 360 10.51 8.03 9.31
CA GLU A 360 10.89 9.10 10.23
C GLU A 360 9.82 10.20 10.29
N ALA A 361 9.31 10.65 9.14
CA ALA A 361 8.27 11.67 9.09
C ALA A 361 6.96 11.22 9.76
N GLU A 362 6.57 9.95 9.60
CA GLU A 362 5.39 9.38 10.23
C GLU A 362 5.59 9.15 11.74
N LEU A 363 6.76 8.68 12.16
CA LEU A 363 7.12 8.47 13.56
C LEU A 363 7.27 9.79 14.33
N ARG A 364 7.70 10.87 13.66
CA ARG A 364 7.69 12.23 14.23
C ARG A 364 6.30 12.70 14.67
N ALA A 365 5.23 12.16 14.08
CA ALA A 365 3.87 12.46 14.52
C ALA A 365 3.56 11.84 15.90
N ALA A 366 4.19 10.72 16.25
CA ALA A 366 4.07 10.08 17.56
C ALA A 366 4.95 10.77 18.61
N CYS A 367 6.21 11.08 18.28
CA CYS A 367 7.14 11.79 19.14
C CYS A 367 7.95 12.82 18.33
N GLY A 368 7.94 14.09 18.75
CA GLY A 368 8.59 15.17 17.99
C GLY A 368 10.12 15.13 17.95
N ALA A 369 10.76 14.31 18.78
CA ALA A 369 12.21 14.17 18.82
C ALA A 369 12.76 13.50 17.54
N SER A 370 13.66 14.20 16.84
CA SER A 370 14.33 13.73 15.64
C SER A 370 15.12 12.44 15.90
N SER A 371 15.85 12.39 17.02
CA SER A 371 16.66 11.25 17.44
C SER A 371 15.80 10.00 17.67
N TRP A 372 14.66 10.15 18.34
CA TRP A 372 13.72 9.04 18.57
C TRP A 372 13.15 8.51 17.26
N ALA A 373 12.68 9.40 16.38
CA ALA A 373 12.07 9.02 15.11
C ALA A 373 13.06 8.29 14.19
N SER A 374 14.32 8.76 14.11
CA SER A 374 15.37 8.14 13.30
C SER A 374 15.77 6.76 13.83
N GLN A 375 15.97 6.63 15.16
CA GLN A 375 16.27 5.34 15.78
C GLN A 375 15.12 4.32 15.60
N MET A 376 13.87 4.77 15.71
CA MET A 376 12.70 3.92 15.46
C MET A 376 12.57 3.53 13.98
N ALA A 377 12.83 4.45 13.05
CA ALA A 377 12.81 4.14 11.62
C ALA A 377 13.89 3.10 11.26
N ALA A 378 15.09 3.23 11.81
CA ALA A 378 16.20 2.30 11.62
C ALA A 378 15.99 0.93 12.29
N ALA A 379 15.18 0.85 13.35
CA ALA A 379 14.89 -0.41 14.05
C ALA A 379 13.87 -1.31 13.33
N ARG A 380 13.25 -0.83 12.23
CA ARG A 380 12.34 -1.63 11.40
C ARG A 380 13.10 -2.75 10.68
N PRO A 381 12.43 -3.87 10.35
CA PRO A 381 11.01 -4.14 10.53
C PRO A 381 10.66 -4.66 11.94
N PHE A 382 9.50 -4.26 12.44
CA PHE A 382 8.91 -4.80 13.67
C PHE A 382 8.08 -6.05 13.35
N ARG A 383 8.28 -7.14 14.10
CA ARG A 383 7.53 -8.40 13.92
C ARG A 383 6.05 -8.29 14.27
N ASP A 384 5.73 -7.53 15.32
CA ASP A 384 4.41 -7.39 15.90
C ASP A 384 4.31 -6.07 16.69
N GLU A 385 3.12 -5.78 17.20
CA GLU A 385 2.84 -4.60 18.02
C GLU A 385 3.69 -4.58 19.31
N GLU A 386 3.91 -5.72 19.94
CA GLU A 386 4.71 -5.82 21.17
C GLU A 386 6.15 -5.38 20.92
N ALA A 387 6.77 -5.87 19.83
CA ALA A 387 8.12 -5.48 19.44
C ALA A 387 8.23 -3.98 19.13
N LEU A 388 7.22 -3.38 18.50
CA LEU A 388 7.17 -1.93 18.25
C LEU A 388 7.19 -1.16 19.58
N HIS A 389 6.32 -1.51 20.53
CA HIS A 389 6.22 -0.81 21.82
C HIS A 389 7.44 -1.03 22.72
N ALA A 390 7.99 -2.24 22.74
CA ALA A 390 9.22 -2.55 23.47
C ALA A 390 10.39 -1.72 22.94
N THR A 391 10.54 -1.64 21.62
CA THR A 391 11.60 -0.82 20.99
C THR A 391 11.38 0.66 21.25
N ALA A 392 10.15 1.16 21.11
CA ALA A 392 9.79 2.55 21.40
C ALA A 392 10.19 2.97 22.82
N SER A 393 9.94 2.10 23.81
CA SER A 393 10.29 2.33 25.21
C SER A 393 11.81 2.34 25.42
N GLN A 394 12.53 1.40 24.80
CA GLN A 394 13.99 1.32 24.88
C GLN A 394 14.70 2.51 24.21
N VAL A 395 14.16 3.02 23.11
CA VAL A 395 14.69 4.21 22.42
C VAL A 395 14.39 5.45 23.24
N PHE A 396 13.17 5.59 23.78
CA PHE A 396 12.79 6.73 24.60
C PHE A 396 13.66 6.84 25.87
N ALA A 397 13.97 5.71 26.51
CA ALA A 397 14.82 5.66 27.71
C ALA A 397 16.27 6.14 27.49
N ARG A 398 16.72 6.25 26.23
CA ARG A 398 18.06 6.76 25.87
C ARG A 398 18.07 8.24 25.50
N LEU A 399 16.90 8.87 25.41
CA LEU A 399 16.79 10.28 25.08
C LEU A 399 17.30 11.14 26.23
N GLY A 400 17.91 12.27 25.88
CA GLY A 400 18.36 13.28 26.84
C GLY A 400 17.48 14.54 26.87
N PRO A 401 17.84 15.52 27.71
CA PRO A 401 17.13 16.79 27.83
C PRO A 401 16.84 17.51 26.50
N GLU A 402 17.81 17.53 25.57
CA GLU A 402 17.64 18.20 24.27
C GLU A 402 16.58 17.51 23.40
N ASP A 403 16.55 16.18 23.39
CA ASP A 403 15.54 15.40 22.66
C ASP A 403 14.14 15.60 23.24
N TRP A 404 14.02 15.63 24.57
CA TRP A 404 12.75 15.88 25.24
C TRP A 404 12.22 17.28 24.92
N LEU A 405 13.07 18.30 25.00
CA LEU A 405 12.69 19.67 24.64
C LEU A 405 12.30 19.79 23.16
N GLU A 406 12.97 19.08 22.26
CA GLU A 406 12.55 19.00 20.85
C GLU A 406 11.16 18.37 20.73
N ALA A 407 10.91 17.25 21.44
CA ALA A 407 9.59 16.62 21.44
C ALA A 407 8.50 17.54 21.99
N PHE A 408 8.79 18.33 23.03
CA PHE A 408 7.82 19.25 23.63
C PHE A 408 7.40 20.35 22.65
N ARG A 409 8.37 20.95 21.92
CA ARG A 409 8.08 21.98 20.90
C ARG A 409 7.14 21.50 19.79
N ALA A 410 7.05 20.18 19.59
CA ALA A 410 6.15 19.61 18.59
C ALA A 410 4.67 19.55 19.04
N HIS A 411 4.31 19.96 20.26
CA HIS A 411 2.92 19.98 20.75
C HIS A 411 2.33 21.40 20.77
N PRO A 412 1.01 21.55 20.55
CA PRO A 412 0.33 22.79 20.89
C PRO A 412 0.15 22.93 22.39
N ARG A 413 0.00 24.16 22.87
CA ARG A 413 -0.45 24.46 24.24
C ARG A 413 -1.86 23.90 24.47
N ILE A 414 -2.13 23.40 25.69
CA ILE A 414 -3.43 22.88 26.07
C ILE A 414 -4.47 24.01 26.05
N GLY A 415 -5.56 23.82 25.30
CA GLY A 415 -6.66 24.80 25.21
C GLY A 415 -6.48 25.90 24.17
N GLU A 416 -5.32 25.97 23.50
CA GLU A 416 -5.07 26.86 22.37
C GLU A 416 -5.05 26.06 21.06
N THR A 417 -5.60 26.64 19.99
CA THR A 417 -5.37 26.14 18.63
C THR A 417 -4.07 26.75 18.12
N ARG A 418 -3.22 25.96 17.44
CA ARG A 418 -1.97 26.49 16.87
C ARG A 418 -2.24 27.70 15.99
N PRO A 419 -1.36 28.71 15.98
CA PRO A 419 -1.34 29.71 14.92
C PRO A 419 -1.30 29.04 13.55
N GLN A 420 -2.00 29.61 12.57
CA GLN A 420 -2.19 29.02 11.24
C GLN A 420 -0.87 28.67 10.51
N ALA A 421 0.21 29.44 10.77
CA ALA A 421 1.54 29.21 10.21
C ALA A 421 2.23 27.95 10.77
N GLU A 422 2.18 27.71 12.09
CA GLU A 422 2.77 26.52 12.74
C GLU A 422 1.89 25.28 12.55
N ALA A 423 0.59 25.46 12.31
CA ALA A 423 -0.33 24.39 11.92
C ALA A 423 -0.04 23.85 10.52
N ALA A 424 0.57 24.65 9.63
CA ALA A 424 0.93 24.26 8.27
C ALA A 424 2.16 23.33 8.23
N GLU A 425 3.08 23.45 9.19
CA GLU A 425 4.28 22.58 9.29
C GLU A 425 3.97 21.21 9.93
N ALA A 426 2.88 21.10 10.69
CA ALA A 426 2.47 19.85 11.32
C ALA A 426 1.83 18.86 10.34
N SER A 427 2.28 17.61 10.37
CA SER A 427 1.64 16.53 9.60
C SER A 427 0.16 16.39 9.94
N ALA A 428 -0.67 15.96 8.98
CA ALA A 428 -2.09 15.74 9.21
C ALA A 428 -2.35 14.72 10.34
N THR A 429 -1.48 13.72 10.47
CA THR A 429 -1.48 12.73 11.55
C THR A 429 -1.27 13.38 12.92
N ALA A 430 -0.25 14.23 13.07
CA ALA A 430 0.04 14.92 14.33
C ALA A 430 -1.12 15.82 14.77
N ARG A 431 -1.73 16.54 13.83
CA ARG A 431 -2.92 17.38 14.09
C ARG A 431 -4.10 16.57 14.62
N ARG A 432 -4.39 15.41 13.99
CA ARG A 432 -5.47 14.52 14.43
C ARG A 432 -5.23 13.94 15.83
N PHE A 433 -3.99 13.55 16.15
CA PHE A 433 -3.66 13.06 17.49
C PHE A 433 -3.90 14.11 18.55
N SER A 434 -3.40 15.33 18.32
CA SER A 434 -3.57 16.45 19.25
C SER A 434 -5.04 16.80 19.48
N SER A 435 -5.87 16.86 18.42
CA SER A 435 -7.29 17.20 18.58
C SER A 435 -8.06 16.17 19.40
N GLN A 436 -7.69 14.88 19.27
CA GLN A 436 -8.33 13.79 20.02
C GLN A 436 -7.87 13.72 21.46
N GLU A 437 -6.58 13.97 21.71
CA GLU A 437 -6.00 13.98 23.07
C GLU A 437 -6.59 15.08 23.94
N GLN A 438 -6.94 16.23 23.34
CA GLN A 438 -7.48 17.39 24.05
C GLN A 438 -9.02 17.46 24.00
N ALA A 439 -9.72 16.38 23.66
CA ALA A 439 -11.19 16.38 23.57
C ALA A 439 -11.86 16.79 24.90
N GLY A 440 -11.24 16.51 26.06
CA GLY A 440 -11.72 16.96 27.37
C GLY A 440 -11.80 18.48 27.55
N MET A 441 -11.14 19.27 26.69
CA MET A 441 -11.19 20.74 26.71
C MET A 441 -12.48 21.31 26.11
N SER A 442 -13.23 20.56 25.30
CA SER A 442 -14.41 21.09 24.62
C SER A 442 -15.57 21.42 25.57
N ALA A 443 -15.60 20.78 26.75
CA ALA A 443 -16.63 20.97 27.76
C ALA A 443 -16.16 21.81 28.97
N ALA A 444 -14.96 22.39 28.90
CA ALA A 444 -14.37 23.15 30.00
C ALA A 444 -15.14 24.46 30.26
N ALA A 445 -15.39 24.77 31.53
CA ALA A 445 -15.93 26.07 31.95
C ALA A 445 -14.94 27.20 31.59
N GLU A 446 -15.46 28.40 31.32
CA GLU A 446 -14.63 29.55 30.93
C GLU A 446 -13.57 29.88 31.99
N GLU A 447 -13.93 29.81 33.27
CA GLU A 447 -13.00 30.01 34.39
C GLU A 447 -11.82 29.01 34.36
N THR A 448 -12.10 27.73 34.09
CA THR A 448 -11.07 26.70 33.95
C THR A 448 -10.16 26.98 32.75
N ARG A 449 -10.72 27.44 31.62
CA ARG A 449 -9.95 27.80 30.41
C ARG A 449 -9.04 29.00 30.67
N GLU A 450 -9.55 30.05 31.30
CA GLU A 450 -8.78 31.25 31.66
C GLU A 450 -7.65 30.90 32.65
N ALA A 451 -7.95 30.07 33.65
CA ALA A 451 -6.96 29.60 34.60
C ALA A 451 -5.87 28.77 33.91
N LEU A 452 -6.24 27.81 33.05
CA LEU A 452 -5.28 27.03 32.26
C LEU A 452 -4.41 27.94 31.41
N ALA A 453 -4.98 28.91 30.68
CA ALA A 453 -4.21 29.83 29.86
C ALA A 453 -3.22 30.67 30.69
N ARG A 454 -3.63 31.14 31.87
CA ARG A 454 -2.76 31.88 32.79
C ARG A 454 -1.60 31.01 33.29
N TYR A 455 -1.89 29.79 33.76
CA TYR A 455 -0.86 28.91 34.28
C TYR A 455 0.05 28.35 33.18
N ASN A 456 -0.44 28.11 31.96
CA ASN A 456 0.40 27.72 30.81
C ASN A 456 1.46 28.78 30.51
N ARG A 457 1.09 30.08 30.54
CA ARG A 457 2.06 31.18 30.36
C ARG A 457 3.08 31.23 31.49
N ALA A 458 2.64 31.16 32.74
CA ALA A 458 3.54 31.16 33.90
C ALA A 458 4.48 29.94 33.90
N TYR A 459 3.99 28.79 33.45
CA TYR A 459 4.78 27.57 33.31
C TYR A 459 5.88 27.72 32.25
N ASP A 460 5.54 28.24 31.05
CA ASP A 460 6.50 28.49 29.97
C ASP A 460 7.56 29.52 30.39
N GLU A 461 7.15 30.60 31.08
CA GLU A 461 8.07 31.60 31.63
C GLU A 461 9.04 31.02 32.67
N LYS A 462 8.57 30.11 33.53
CA LYS A 462 9.39 29.51 34.60
C LYS A 462 10.36 28.45 34.07
N PHE A 463 9.87 27.55 33.22
CA PHE A 463 10.61 26.34 32.82
C PHE A 463 11.24 26.44 31.43
N GLY A 464 10.82 27.40 30.60
CA GLY A 464 11.32 27.58 29.22
C GLY A 464 10.78 26.57 28.21
N PHE A 465 9.73 25.84 28.58
CA PHE A 465 9.00 24.94 27.69
C PHE A 465 7.52 24.85 28.09
N ILE A 466 6.68 24.44 27.15
CA ILE A 466 5.23 24.35 27.35
C ILE A 466 4.84 23.23 28.32
N TYR A 467 3.69 23.38 28.98
CA TYR A 467 3.14 22.33 29.84
C TYR A 467 2.77 21.08 29.03
N ILE A 468 3.48 19.98 29.28
CA ILE A 468 3.22 18.67 28.66
C ILE A 468 2.52 17.76 29.66
N VAL A 469 1.35 17.26 29.28
CA VAL A 469 0.57 16.29 30.04
C VAL A 469 -0.15 15.33 29.09
N CYS A 470 -0.19 14.05 29.44
CA CYS A 470 -1.01 13.06 28.75
C CYS A 470 -2.49 13.32 29.06
N ALA A 471 -3.13 14.16 28.24
CA ALA A 471 -4.51 14.61 28.40
C ALA A 471 -5.57 13.52 28.13
N THR A 472 -5.20 12.41 27.49
CA THR A 472 -6.15 11.32 27.17
C THR A 472 -6.82 10.80 28.44
N GLY A 473 -8.16 10.85 28.46
CA GLY A 473 -8.97 10.39 29.59
C GLY A 473 -9.09 11.38 30.75
N LYS A 474 -8.54 12.59 30.65
CA LYS A 474 -8.59 13.61 31.70
C LYS A 474 -9.51 14.77 31.35
N SER A 475 -10.18 15.31 32.36
CA SER A 475 -10.95 16.56 32.30
C SER A 475 -10.04 17.79 32.34
N ALA A 476 -10.60 18.94 31.96
CA ALA A 476 -9.89 20.22 32.03
C ALA A 476 -9.52 20.60 33.48
N ASP A 477 -10.38 20.29 34.45
CA ASP A 477 -10.14 20.60 35.87
C ASP A 477 -9.01 19.74 36.45
N GLU A 478 -8.99 18.44 36.15
CA GLU A 478 -7.87 17.55 36.53
C GLU A 478 -6.55 18.03 35.90
N MET A 479 -6.59 18.47 34.64
CA MET A 479 -5.41 19.05 33.96
C MET A 479 -4.91 20.32 34.63
N LEU A 480 -5.82 21.17 35.09
CA LEU A 480 -5.49 22.40 35.81
C LEU A 480 -4.94 22.11 37.21
N GLU A 481 -5.48 21.12 37.92
CA GLU A 481 -5.00 20.71 39.23
C GLU A 481 -3.54 20.20 39.17
N MET A 482 -3.24 19.30 38.23
CA MET A 482 -1.86 18.85 38.00
C MET A 482 -0.94 20.00 37.60
N LEU A 483 -1.42 20.97 36.81
CA LEU A 483 -0.63 22.13 36.43
C LEU A 483 -0.30 23.03 37.64
N ARG A 484 -1.25 23.20 38.56
CA ARG A 484 -1.04 23.96 39.81
C ARG A 484 -0.07 23.28 40.75
N GLU A 485 -0.05 21.95 40.79
CA GLU A 485 0.94 21.20 41.56
C GLU A 485 2.32 21.31 40.91
N ARG A 486 2.40 21.04 39.60
CA ARG A 486 3.66 20.96 38.85
C ARG A 486 4.39 22.28 38.70
N ILE A 487 3.67 23.41 38.73
CA ILE A 487 4.31 24.72 38.66
C ILE A 487 5.18 25.02 39.89
N GLU A 488 5.00 24.33 41.02
CA GLU A 488 5.79 24.51 42.23
C GLU A 488 7.13 23.74 42.21
N HIS A 489 7.31 22.79 41.28
CA HIS A 489 8.53 21.98 41.17
C HIS A 489 9.78 22.79 40.78
N THR A 490 10.96 22.20 41.01
CA THR A 490 12.21 22.69 40.42
C THR A 490 12.26 22.41 38.91
N PRO A 491 13.03 23.18 38.12
CA PRO A 491 13.15 22.93 36.68
C PRO A 491 13.64 21.51 36.32
N ASP A 492 14.56 20.95 37.11
CA ASP A 492 15.09 19.60 36.85
C ASP A 492 14.05 18.52 37.12
N GLU A 493 13.31 18.60 38.22
CA GLU A 493 12.21 17.68 38.53
C GLU A 493 11.13 17.74 37.45
N GLU A 494 10.75 18.95 37.06
CA GLU A 494 9.66 19.15 36.12
C GLU A 494 10.01 18.68 34.70
N LEU A 495 11.27 18.85 34.28
CA LEU A 495 11.75 18.32 33.00
C LEU A 495 11.58 16.79 32.92
N HIS A 496 11.90 16.07 33.99
CA HIS A 496 11.74 14.61 34.05
C HIS A 496 10.26 14.20 34.06
N ILE A 497 9.42 14.92 34.80
CA ILE A 497 7.97 14.67 34.83
C ILE A 497 7.36 14.90 33.44
N ALA A 498 7.71 16.01 32.78
CA ALA A 498 7.26 16.31 31.42
C ALA A 498 7.73 15.26 30.40
N ALA A 499 8.96 14.75 30.54
CA ALA A 499 9.49 13.67 29.70
C ALA A 499 8.70 12.36 29.87
N GLU A 500 8.32 12.01 31.10
CA GLU A 500 7.49 10.83 31.35
C GLU A 500 6.06 10.99 30.80
N GLU A 501 5.47 12.19 30.91
CA GLU A 501 4.20 12.49 30.24
C GLU A 501 4.31 12.39 28.70
N GLN A 502 5.42 12.87 28.13
CA GLN A 502 5.72 12.71 26.71
C GLN A 502 5.86 11.23 26.30
N ARG A 503 6.46 10.38 27.15
CA ARG A 503 6.55 8.94 26.91
C ARG A 503 5.16 8.31 26.82
N LYS A 504 4.26 8.65 27.76
CA LYS A 504 2.86 8.18 27.77
C LYS A 504 2.11 8.61 26.50
N ILE A 505 2.26 9.87 26.09
CA ILE A 505 1.66 10.38 24.83
C ILE A 505 2.19 9.59 23.63
N THR A 506 3.50 9.35 23.57
CA THR A 506 4.14 8.60 22.49
C THR A 506 3.55 7.17 22.39
N GLU A 507 3.40 6.48 23.52
CA GLU A 507 2.81 5.13 23.56
C GLU A 507 1.36 5.11 23.06
N ILE A 508 0.54 6.09 23.46
CA ILE A 508 -0.85 6.21 23.01
C ILE A 508 -0.91 6.50 21.51
N ARG A 509 -0.04 7.39 21.00
CA ARG A 509 -0.01 7.72 19.56
C ARG A 509 0.42 6.55 18.70
N LEU A 510 1.35 5.70 19.19
CA LEU A 510 1.70 4.44 18.52
C LEU A 510 0.52 3.46 18.48
N LYS A 511 -0.24 3.32 19.58
CA LYS A 511 -1.48 2.52 19.59
C LYS A 511 -2.50 3.04 18.57
N LYS A 512 -2.70 4.37 18.50
CA LYS A 512 -3.60 5.00 17.52
C LYS A 512 -3.11 4.82 16.08
N LEU A 513 -1.80 4.79 15.85
CA LEU A 513 -1.22 4.49 14.55
C LEU A 513 -1.67 3.09 14.08
N LEU A 514 -1.66 2.09 14.96
CA LEU A 514 -2.02 0.71 14.64
C LEU A 514 -3.53 0.42 14.66
N TRP A 515 -4.29 0.97 15.60
CA TRP A 515 -5.71 0.62 15.78
C TRP A 515 -6.67 1.65 15.21
N GLY A 516 -6.21 2.87 14.96
CA GLY A 516 -7.09 3.98 14.62
C GLY A 516 -7.56 4.70 15.88
N ALA A 517 -8.48 5.63 15.68
CA ALA A 517 -9.00 6.46 16.75
C ALA A 517 -10.27 5.87 17.36
#